data_AF-A0A381FEH8-F1
#
_entry.id   AF-A0A381FEH8-F1
#
_cell.length_a   1.000
_cell.length_b   1.000
_cell.length_c   1.000
_cell.angle_alpha   90.00
_cell.angle_beta   90.00
_cell.angle_gamma   90.00
#
_symmetry.space_group_name_H-M   'P 1'
#
loop_
_entity.id
_entity.type
_entity.pdbx_description
1 polymer ?
#
loop_
_entity_poly.entity_id
_entity_poly.type
_entity_poly.pdbx_seq_one_letter_code
_entity_poly.pdbx_strand_id
1 'polypeptide(L)'
;MTFPDAMREIAKEENVYLIDLNALSKTLFEAMGPEAAKKAFVYYPANSYPNQATALADDTHFNTYGAYELAKCVVKSIVDENLSLKKYISKNYKNFNPNKPDDIEKFHWPESIFMETLKPDGN
;
A
#
# COMPACT_ATOMS: atom_id res chain seq x y z
N MET A 1 14.93 -5.94 18.76
CA MET A 1 15.03 -5.83 17.29
C MET A 1 13.66 -6.11 16.72
N THR A 2 13.07 -5.18 15.98
CA THR A 2 11.76 -5.39 15.32
C THR A 2 11.96 -6.09 13.96
N PHE A 3 10.90 -6.64 13.36
CA PHE A 3 11.02 -7.22 12.00
C PHE A 3 11.56 -6.21 10.96
N PRO A 4 11.12 -4.93 10.93
CA PRO A 4 11.74 -3.92 10.07
C PRO A 4 13.23 -3.71 10.34
N ASP A 5 13.67 -3.76 11.60
CA ASP A 5 15.11 -3.63 11.92
C ASP A 5 15.91 -4.82 11.39
N ALA A 6 15.39 -6.04 11.57
CA ALA A 6 16.02 -7.25 11.03
C ALA A 6 16.12 -7.21 9.50
N MET A 7 15.08 -6.73 8.80
CA MET A 7 15.11 -6.56 7.34
C MET A 7 16.18 -5.55 6.89
N ARG A 8 16.36 -4.44 7.63
CA ARG A 8 17.41 -3.44 7.36
C ARG A 8 18.81 -3.98 7.61
N GLU A 9 18.99 -4.82 8.62
CA GLU A 9 20.28 -5.46 8.91
C GLU A 9 20.64 -6.49 7.85
N ILE A 10 19.74 -7.43 7.54
CA ILE A 10 19.98 -8.47 6.52
C ILE A 10 20.28 -7.86 5.15
N ALA A 11 19.56 -6.80 4.75
CA ALA A 11 19.85 -6.13 3.48
C ALA A 11 21.27 -5.55 3.41
N LYS A 12 21.79 -5.03 4.52
CA LYS A 12 23.17 -4.53 4.61
C LYS A 12 24.18 -5.68 4.61
N GLU A 13 23.91 -6.74 5.37
CA GLU A 13 24.79 -7.92 5.48
C GLU A 13 24.94 -8.63 4.12
N GLU A 14 23.84 -8.80 3.41
CA GLU A 14 23.80 -9.44 2.08
C GLU A 14 24.16 -8.49 0.94
N ASN A 15 24.38 -7.20 1.24
CA ASN A 15 24.66 -6.14 0.27
C ASN A 15 23.62 -6.10 -0.89
N VAL A 16 22.34 -6.12 -0.52
CA VAL A 16 21.20 -6.04 -1.44
C VAL A 16 20.38 -4.77 -1.21
N TYR A 17 19.67 -4.34 -2.25
CA TYR A 17 18.75 -3.20 -2.15
C TYR A 17 17.56 -3.55 -1.25
N LEU A 18 17.09 -2.56 -0.48
CA LEU A 18 15.93 -2.68 0.38
C LEU A 18 14.93 -1.57 0.09
N ILE A 19 13.78 -1.96 -0.45
CA ILE A 19 12.60 -1.11 -0.47
C ILE A 19 12.02 -1.13 0.95
N ASP A 20 12.36 -0.13 1.77
CA ASP A 20 11.86 0.01 3.15
C ASP A 20 10.40 0.50 3.14
N LEU A 21 9.50 -0.38 2.70
CA LEU A 21 8.08 -0.09 2.62
C LEU A 21 7.46 0.15 4.00
N ASN A 22 8.07 -0.37 5.08
CA ASN A 22 7.63 -0.07 6.44
C ASN A 22 7.82 1.43 6.77
N ALA A 23 9.00 1.99 6.50
CA ALA A 23 9.23 3.42 6.70
C ALA A 23 8.37 4.28 5.76
N LEU A 24 8.28 3.94 4.47
CA LEU A 24 7.50 4.71 3.49
C LEU A 24 6.00 4.69 3.78
N SER A 25 5.44 3.53 4.13
CA SER A 25 4.02 3.41 4.49
C SER A 25 3.69 4.12 5.79
N LYS A 26 4.61 4.11 6.77
CA LYS A 26 4.47 4.93 7.98
C LYS A 26 4.32 6.41 7.62
N THR A 27 5.24 6.97 6.84
CA THR A 27 5.14 8.37 6.37
C THR A 27 3.83 8.64 5.63
N LEU A 28 3.42 7.72 4.77
CA LEU A 28 2.16 7.80 4.02
C LEU A 28 0.95 7.90 4.95
N PHE A 29 0.80 6.96 5.88
CA PHE A 29 -0.37 6.91 6.77
C PHE A 29 -0.35 8.01 7.83
N GLU A 30 0.83 8.42 8.31
CA GLU A 30 0.96 9.60 9.18
C GLU A 30 0.52 10.89 8.46
N ALA A 31 0.84 11.03 7.17
CA ALA A 31 0.40 12.17 6.37
C ALA A 31 -1.12 12.16 6.09
N MET A 32 -1.75 10.98 5.99
CA MET A 32 -3.20 10.87 5.92
C MET A 32 -3.87 11.24 7.25
N GLY A 33 -3.28 10.83 8.37
CA GLY A 33 -3.90 10.88 9.69
C GLY A 33 -4.85 9.70 9.94
N PRO A 34 -5.24 9.46 11.20
CA PRO A 34 -5.87 8.22 11.63
C PRO A 34 -7.21 7.91 10.95
N GLU A 35 -8.08 8.91 10.79
CA GLU A 35 -9.40 8.67 10.19
C GLU A 35 -9.35 8.51 8.67
N ALA A 36 -8.52 9.28 7.97
CA ALA A 36 -8.38 9.15 6.52
C ALA A 36 -7.62 7.86 6.15
N ALA A 37 -6.65 7.45 6.98
CA ALA A 37 -5.90 6.21 6.77
C ALA A 37 -6.82 4.98 6.74
N LYS A 38 -7.90 4.91 7.54
CA LYS A 38 -8.88 3.81 7.49
C LYS A 38 -9.46 3.58 6.10
N LYS A 39 -9.58 4.64 5.29
CA LYS A 39 -10.05 4.53 3.91
C LYS A 39 -9.08 3.80 2.97
N ALA A 40 -7.85 3.53 3.40
CA ALA A 40 -6.87 2.69 2.69
C ALA A 40 -6.97 1.19 3.04
N PHE A 41 -7.77 0.84 4.04
CA PHE A 41 -7.93 -0.53 4.53
C PHE A 41 -9.31 -1.11 4.18
N VAL A 42 -9.49 -2.40 4.43
CA VAL A 42 -10.74 -3.12 4.20
C VAL A 42 -11.76 -2.75 5.28
N TYR A 43 -12.37 -1.58 5.07
CA TYR A 43 -13.47 -1.05 5.86
C TYR A 43 -14.70 -0.86 4.96
N TYR A 44 -15.62 -1.81 5.03
CA TYR A 44 -16.79 -1.84 4.15
C TYR A 44 -18.08 -2.07 4.94
N PRO A 45 -19.12 -1.25 4.73
CA PRO A 45 -20.45 -1.52 5.26
C PRO A 45 -20.96 -2.92 4.87
N ALA A 46 -21.91 -3.46 5.64
CA ALA A 46 -22.60 -4.68 5.27
C ALA A 46 -23.23 -4.55 3.87
N ASN A 47 -23.13 -5.61 3.07
CA ASN A 47 -23.63 -5.71 1.70
C ASN A 47 -22.94 -4.77 0.70
N SER A 48 -21.70 -4.34 0.95
CA SER A 48 -20.88 -3.66 -0.06
C SER A 48 -20.52 -4.59 -1.21
N TYR A 49 -20.35 -5.88 -0.92
CA TYR A 49 -20.07 -6.93 -1.90
C TYR A 49 -21.12 -8.07 -1.81
N PRO A 50 -21.34 -8.83 -2.90
CA PRO A 50 -22.23 -9.99 -2.88
C PRO A 50 -21.83 -10.98 -1.78
N ASN A 51 -22.79 -11.54 -1.04
CA ASN A 51 -22.58 -12.50 0.06
C ASN A 51 -21.83 -11.96 1.30
N GLN A 52 -21.67 -10.65 1.46
CA GLN A 52 -21.04 -10.03 2.63
C GLN A 52 -22.10 -9.42 3.57
N ALA A 53 -22.79 -10.25 4.34
CA ALA A 53 -23.93 -9.82 5.19
C ALA A 53 -23.52 -8.96 6.41
N THR A 54 -22.25 -8.99 6.82
CA THR A 54 -21.72 -8.26 7.98
C THR A 54 -20.72 -7.21 7.53
N ALA A 55 -20.64 -6.07 8.21
CA ALA A 55 -19.61 -5.07 7.92
C ALA A 55 -18.20 -5.67 8.10
N LEU A 56 -17.27 -5.20 7.27
CA LEU A 56 -15.85 -5.50 7.36
C LEU A 56 -15.14 -4.31 8.01
N ALA A 57 -14.28 -4.59 8.98
CA ALA A 57 -13.43 -3.61 9.67
C ALA A 57 -12.10 -4.31 9.95
N ASP A 58 -11.18 -4.21 9.00
CA ASP A 58 -9.91 -4.92 9.00
C ASP A 58 -8.76 -3.90 8.88
N ASP A 59 -7.92 -3.82 9.91
CA ASP A 59 -6.78 -2.89 9.98
C ASP A 59 -5.49 -3.44 9.34
N THR A 60 -5.52 -4.65 8.77
CA THR A 60 -4.34 -5.31 8.21
C THR A 60 -4.40 -5.40 6.69
N HIS A 61 -5.57 -5.65 6.12
CA HIS A 61 -5.75 -5.77 4.68
C HIS A 61 -6.02 -4.42 4.03
N PHE A 62 -5.25 -4.08 3.00
CA PHE A 62 -5.47 -2.88 2.20
C PHE A 62 -6.57 -3.09 1.16
N ASN A 63 -7.37 -2.05 0.94
CA ASN A 63 -8.24 -2.02 -0.23
C ASN A 63 -7.48 -1.55 -1.48
N THR A 64 -8.16 -1.47 -2.61
CA THR A 64 -7.58 -1.05 -3.89
C THR A 64 -6.87 0.30 -3.81
N TYR A 65 -7.42 1.27 -3.08
CA TYR A 65 -6.79 2.58 -2.91
C TYR A 65 -5.50 2.47 -2.08
N GLY A 66 -5.54 1.82 -0.92
CA GLY A 66 -4.35 1.63 -0.08
C GLY A 66 -3.25 0.84 -0.76
N ALA A 67 -3.61 -0.25 -1.46
CA ALA A 67 -2.67 -1.03 -2.25
C ALA A 67 -2.02 -0.20 -3.36
N TYR A 68 -2.79 0.69 -4.01
CA TYR A 68 -2.27 1.59 -5.04
C TYR A 68 -1.29 2.63 -4.47
N GLU A 69 -1.60 3.25 -3.33
CA GLU A 69 -0.67 4.16 -2.64
C GLU A 69 0.64 3.47 -2.27
N LEU A 70 0.57 2.25 -1.71
CA LEU A 70 1.75 1.46 -1.36
C LEU A 70 2.56 1.04 -2.59
N ALA A 71 1.91 0.67 -3.69
CA ALA A 71 2.60 0.39 -4.94
C ALA A 71 3.38 1.61 -5.44
N LYS A 72 2.83 2.84 -5.29
CA LYS A 72 3.57 4.06 -5.61
C LYS A 72 4.75 4.32 -4.66
N CYS A 73 4.65 3.96 -3.38
CA CYS A 73 5.80 3.97 -2.47
C CYS A 73 6.93 3.06 -2.96
N VAL A 74 6.60 1.84 -3.43
CA VAL A 74 7.58 0.91 -4.02
C VAL A 74 8.23 1.53 -5.26
N VAL A 75 7.44 2.07 -6.19
CA VAL A 75 7.96 2.73 -7.40
C VAL A 75 8.83 3.93 -7.05
N LYS A 76 8.46 4.71 -6.03
CA LYS A 76 9.28 5.82 -5.53
C LYS A 76 10.65 5.35 -5.06
N SER A 77 10.73 4.32 -4.21
CA SER A 77 12.02 3.82 -3.72
C SER A 77 12.88 3.26 -4.88
N ILE A 78 12.28 2.57 -5.86
CA ILE A 78 12.98 2.15 -7.08
C ILE A 78 13.65 3.34 -7.81
N VAL A 79 12.97 4.49 -7.88
CA VAL A 79 13.49 5.70 -8.52
C VAL A 79 14.56 6.37 -7.67
N ASP A 80 14.29 6.59 -6.38
CA ASP A 80 15.16 7.31 -5.45
C ASP A 80 16.48 6.56 -5.22
N GLU A 81 16.44 5.23 -5.13
CA GLU A 81 17.62 4.37 -4.99
C GLU A 81 18.31 4.08 -6.33
N ASN A 82 17.79 4.62 -7.43
CA ASN A 82 18.36 4.49 -8.77
C ASN A 82 18.50 3.01 -9.21
N LEU A 83 17.53 2.16 -8.86
CA LEU A 83 17.58 0.73 -9.17
C LEU A 83 17.46 0.50 -10.68
N SER A 84 18.04 -0.60 -11.17
CA SER A 84 17.99 -0.95 -12.60
C SER A 84 16.56 -1.12 -13.14
N LEU A 85 15.60 -1.44 -12.27
CA LEU A 85 14.17 -1.54 -12.58
C LEU A 85 13.56 -0.22 -13.03
N LYS A 86 14.17 0.94 -12.71
CA LYS A 86 13.63 2.24 -13.08
C LYS A 86 13.38 2.41 -14.59
N LYS A 87 14.13 1.68 -15.43
CA LYS A 87 13.97 1.71 -16.90
C LYS A 87 12.65 1.11 -17.40
N TYR A 88 11.97 0.34 -16.55
CA TYR A 88 10.66 -0.26 -16.84
C TYR A 88 9.49 0.52 -16.24
N ILE A 89 9.76 1.59 -15.48
CA ILE A 89 8.71 2.44 -14.93
C ILE A 89 8.00 3.17 -16.08
N SER A 90 6.67 3.22 -15.99
CA SER A 90 5.84 3.95 -16.96
C SER A 90 6.30 5.40 -17.09
N LYS A 91 6.32 5.91 -18.33
CA LYS A 91 6.61 7.32 -18.63
C LYS A 91 5.62 8.30 -17.98
N ASN A 92 4.47 7.80 -17.53
CA ASN A 92 3.43 8.58 -16.84
C ASN A 92 3.67 8.73 -15.34
N TYR A 93 4.74 8.13 -14.78
CA TYR A 93 5.07 8.28 -13.37
C TYR A 93 5.37 9.74 -13.03
N LYS A 94 4.73 10.25 -11.96
CA LYS A 94 4.88 11.62 -11.47
C LYS A 94 5.40 11.59 -10.04
N ASN A 95 6.72 11.46 -9.90
CA ASN A 95 7.50 11.52 -8.64
C ASN A 95 6.65 11.57 -7.36
N PHE A 96 6.08 10.40 -7.00
CA PHE A 96 5.10 10.31 -5.93
C PHE A 96 5.69 10.79 -4.60
N ASN A 97 4.89 11.44 -3.76
CA ASN A 97 5.30 11.92 -2.45
C ASN A 97 4.42 11.31 -1.35
N PRO A 98 4.94 10.42 -0.48
CA PRO A 98 4.14 9.82 0.59
C PRO A 98 3.65 10.87 1.61
N ASN A 99 4.29 12.03 1.74
CA ASN A 99 3.79 13.12 2.60
C ASN A 99 2.57 13.85 2.01
N LYS A 100 2.20 13.55 0.76
CA LYS A 100 1.04 14.11 0.09
C LYS A 100 0.34 12.99 -0.69
N PRO A 101 -0.38 12.09 0.01
CA PRO A 101 -1.13 11.00 -0.61
C PRO A 101 -2.13 11.52 -1.65
N ASP A 102 -2.53 10.64 -2.58
CA ASP A 102 -3.55 11.03 -3.55
C ASP A 102 -4.90 11.26 -2.85
N ASP A 103 -5.72 12.11 -3.47
CA ASP A 103 -7.07 12.38 -2.96
C ASP A 103 -7.98 11.19 -3.27
N ILE A 104 -8.44 10.49 -2.23
CA ILE A 104 -9.28 9.31 -2.38
C ILE A 104 -10.59 9.61 -3.11
N GLU A 105 -11.15 10.81 -2.97
CA GLU A 105 -12.41 11.19 -3.65
C GLU A 105 -12.21 11.35 -5.17
N LYS A 106 -10.95 11.50 -5.61
CA LYS A 106 -10.57 11.53 -7.03
C LYS A 106 -10.03 10.18 -7.52
N PHE A 107 -9.82 9.23 -6.63
CA PHE A 107 -9.32 7.91 -6.97
C PHE A 107 -10.44 7.09 -7.62
N HIS A 108 -10.16 6.54 -8.80
CA HIS A 108 -11.08 5.65 -9.48
C HIS A 108 -10.32 4.43 -9.98
N TRP A 109 -10.76 3.26 -9.53
CA TRP A 109 -10.31 1.97 -10.02
C TRP A 109 -11.53 1.14 -10.42
N PRO A 110 -11.57 0.61 -11.65
CA PRO A 110 -12.69 -0.23 -12.06
C PRO A 110 -12.72 -1.51 -11.25
N GLU A 111 -13.88 -1.82 -10.66
CA GLU A 111 -14.08 -3.06 -9.89
C GLU A 111 -13.82 -4.30 -10.75
N SER A 112 -13.27 -5.33 -10.10
CA SER A 112 -13.06 -6.62 -10.72
C SER A 112 -14.41 -7.31 -10.96
N ILE A 113 -14.54 -8.00 -12.10
CA ILE A 113 -15.69 -8.88 -12.36
C ILE A 113 -15.73 -10.10 -11.43
N PHE A 114 -14.59 -10.48 -10.86
CA PHE A 114 -14.45 -11.57 -9.92
C PHE A 114 -14.29 -11.01 -8.51
N MET A 115 -15.17 -11.45 -7.61
CA MET A 115 -15.20 -11.05 -6.20
C MET A 115 -15.32 -12.30 -5.35
N GLU A 116 -14.43 -12.44 -4.37
CA GLU A 116 -14.47 -13.48 -3.36
C GLU A 116 -14.59 -12.81 -1.99
N THR A 117 -15.53 -13.29 -1.17
CA THR A 117 -15.77 -12.74 0.17
C THR A 117 -15.00 -13.48 1.27
N LEU A 118 -14.28 -14.54 0.91
CA LEU A 118 -13.44 -15.27 1.84
C LEU A 118 -12.25 -14.37 2.22
N LYS A 119 -12.08 -14.11 3.51
CA LYS A 119 -10.87 -13.44 4.00
C LYS A 119 -9.66 -14.34 3.68
N PRO A 120 -8.59 -13.81 3.07
CA PRO A 120 -7.40 -14.61 2.78
C PRO A 120 -6.72 -15.09 4.07
N ASP A 121 -6.02 -16.22 3.97
CA ASP A 121 -5.24 -16.78 5.08
C ASP A 121 -4.03 -15.89 5.42
N GLY A 122 -3.73 -15.77 6.72
CA GLY A 122 -2.60 -14.98 7.22
C GLY A 122 -3.04 -13.94 8.25
N ASN A 123 -2.96 -14.31 9.53
CA ASN A 123 -2.98 -13.43 10.69
C ASN A 123 -2.02 -14.01 11.74
#